data_AF-A0A961WV96-F1
#
_entry.id   AF-A0A961WV96-F1
#
_cell.length_a   1.000
_cell.length_b   1.000
_cell.length_c   1.000
_cell.angle_alpha   90.00
_cell.angle_beta   90.00
_cell.angle_gamma   90.00
#
_symmetry.space_group_name_H-M   'P 1'
#
loop_
_entity.id
_entity.type
_entity.pdbx_description
1 polymer ?
#
loop_
_entity_poly.entity_id
_entity_poly.type
_entity_poly.pdbx_seq_one_letter_code
_entity_poly.pdbx_strand_id
1 'polypeptide(L)' 'MLGLMQDRQLLISSLIEHAAAYHPDVEIVSRTCEGVDVRTNYRQIRSRAAKLGKALLAMGIRPGDRVATLAWNTHRHM' A
#
# COMPACT_ATOMS: atom_id res chain seq x y z
N MET A 1 -19.10 -1.28 -32.41
CA MET A 1 -18.35 -0.02 -32.21
C MET A 1 -18.06 0.11 -30.72
N LEU A 2 -16.83 0.40 -30.31
CA LEU A 2 -16.46 0.61 -28.90
C LEU A 2 -16.64 2.08 -28.51
N GLY A 3 -16.73 2.37 -27.21
CA GLY A 3 -16.85 3.74 -26.69
C GLY A 3 -15.53 4.52 -26.78
N LEU A 4 -15.62 5.86 -26.84
CA LEU A 4 -14.47 6.79 -26.88
C LEU A 4 -14.00 7.24 -25.49
N MET A 5 -14.32 6.48 -24.45
CA MET A 5 -13.96 6.81 -23.07
C MET A 5 -12.54 6.33 -22.75
N GLN A 6 -11.93 6.91 -21.73
CA GLN A 6 -10.62 6.48 -21.25
C GLN A 6 -10.68 5.02 -20.75
N ASP A 7 -9.77 4.19 -21.26
CA ASP A 7 -9.61 2.81 -20.81
C ASP A 7 -8.57 2.73 -19.68
N ARG A 8 -9.05 2.56 -18.45
CA ARG A 8 -8.19 2.46 -17.26
C ARG A 8 -8.65 1.30 -16.39
N GLN A 9 -7.71 0.40 -16.09
CA GLN A 9 -7.96 -0.71 -15.18
C GLN A 9 -8.13 -0.25 -13.73
N LEU A 10 -9.08 -0.89 -13.02
CA LEU A 10 -9.35 -0.66 -11.60
C LEU A 10 -8.37 -1.47 -10.74
N LEU A 11 -7.25 -0.83 -10.38
CA LEU A 11 -6.19 -1.46 -9.60
C LEU A 11 -6.22 -0.99 -8.14
N ILE A 12 -6.01 -1.89 -7.17
CA ILE A 12 -5.86 -1.51 -5.75
C ILE A 12 -4.71 -0.51 -5.56
N SER A 13 -3.61 -0.68 -6.31
CA SER A 13 -2.48 0.26 -6.28
C SER A 13 -2.87 1.69 -6.62
N SER A 14 -3.91 1.90 -7.43
CA SER A 14 -4.37 3.25 -7.78
C SER A 14 -4.94 4.01 -6.59
N LEU A 15 -5.44 3.31 -5.56
CA LEU A 15 -5.99 3.91 -4.34
C LEU A 15 -4.87 4.54 -3.50
N ILE A 16 -3.78 3.80 -3.26
CA ILE A 16 -2.66 4.32 -2.46
C ILE A 16 -1.88 5.41 -3.20
N GLU A 17 -1.81 5.35 -4.54
CA GLU A 17 -1.25 6.45 -5.35
C GLU A 17 -2.11 7.72 -5.24
N HIS A 18 -3.44 7.60 -5.28
CA HIS A 18 -4.33 8.74 -5.07
C HIS A 18 -4.17 9.34 -3.68
N ALA A 19 -4.17 8.51 -2.63
CA ALA A 19 -4.00 8.98 -1.26
C ALA A 19 -2.65 9.69 -1.04
N ALA A 20 -1.56 9.16 -1.62
CA ALA A 20 -0.25 9.81 -1.54
C ALA A 20 -0.14 11.10 -2.37
N ALA A 21 -0.93 11.25 -3.43
CA ALA A 21 -0.94 12.45 -4.27
C ALA A 21 -1.76 13.59 -3.66
N TYR A 22 -2.95 13.29 -3.14
CA TYR A 22 -3.92 14.32 -2.70
C TYR A 22 -4.04 14.45 -1.19
N HIS A 23 -3.62 13.44 -0.43
CA HIS A 23 -3.65 13.42 1.03
C HIS A 23 -2.30 13.03 1.66
N PRO A 24 -1.15 13.47 1.12
CA PRO A 24 0.17 12.92 1.47
C PRO A 24 0.48 12.98 2.96
N ASP A 25 0.04 14.04 3.63
CA ASP A 25 0.44 14.40 4.98
C ASP A 25 -0.67 14.14 6.01
N VAL A 26 -1.79 13.51 5.61
CA VAL A 26 -2.83 13.06 6.54
C VAL A 26 -2.23 12.01 7.47
N GLU A 27 -2.35 12.26 8.78
CA GLU A 27 -1.74 11.44 9.81
C GLU A 27 -2.42 10.07 9.93
N ILE A 28 -1.59 9.04 10.05
CA ILE A 28 -1.97 7.68 10.37
C ILE A 28 -1.25 7.32 11.67
N VAL A 29 -2.03 7.07 12.73
CA VAL A 29 -1.50 6.68 14.04
C VAL A 29 -1.74 5.18 14.23
N SER A 30 -0.69 4.45 14.57
CA SER A 30 -0.73 3.01 14.79
C SER A 30 -0.07 2.65 16.11
N ARG A 31 -0.82 2.00 17.00
CA ARG A 31 -0.25 1.32 18.16
C ARG A 31 0.32 -0.02 17.74
N THR A 32 1.60 -0.22 18.03
CA THR A 32 2.31 -1.48 17.74
C THR A 32 2.12 -2.51 18.85
N CYS A 33 2.40 -3.78 18.58
CA CYS A 33 2.30 -4.85 19.59
C CYS A 33 3.33 -4.71 20.70
N GLU A 34 4.43 -3.99 20.43
CA GLU A 34 5.45 -3.60 21.40
C GLU A 34 5.00 -2.45 22.31
N GLY A 35 3.80 -1.89 22.08
CA GLY A 35 3.23 -0.79 22.87
C GLY A 35 3.65 0.61 22.42
N VAL A 36 4.46 0.72 21.36
CA VAL A 36 4.91 2.00 20.80
C VAL A 36 3.87 2.56 19.83
N ASP A 37 3.57 3.84 19.95
CA ASP A 37 2.74 4.56 18.97
C ASP A 37 3.61 5.06 17.82
N VAL A 38 3.30 4.61 16.60
CA VAL A 38 3.95 5.03 15.36
C VAL A 38 3.03 6.01 14.64
N ARG A 39 3.55 7.20 14.36
CA ARG A 39 2.87 8.22 13.54
C ARG A 39 3.51 8.24 12.16
N THR A 40 2.68 8.12 11.13
CA THR A 40 3.09 8.12 9.73
C THR A 40 2.03 8.83 8.87
N ASN A 41 2.15 8.79 7.55
CA ASN A 41 1.20 9.40 6.62
C ASN A 41 1.15 8.64 5.28
N TYR A 42 0.21 8.99 4.40
CA TYR A 42 0.02 8.29 3.14
C TYR A 42 1.25 8.33 2.23
N ARG A 43 2.02 9.43 2.23
CA ARG A 43 3.27 9.54 1.47
C ARG A 43 4.28 8.47 1.91
N GLN A 44 4.44 8.28 3.22
CA GLN A 44 5.35 7.30 3.80
C GLN A 44 4.87 5.87 3.61
N ILE A 45 3.57 5.60 3.82
CA ILE A 45 2.96 4.27 3.58
C ILE A 45 3.13 3.86 2.11
N ARG A 46 2.81 4.73 1.15
CA ARG A 46 3.00 4.45 -0.28
C ARG A 46 4.45 4.10 -0.60
N SER A 47 5.41 4.88 -0.08
CA SER A 47 6.84 4.64 -0.29
C SER A 47 7.27 3.27 0.27
N ARG A 48 6.77 2.90 1.46
CA ARG A 48 7.05 1.60 2.08
C ARG A 48 6.40 0.44 1.31
N ALA A 49 5.13 0.57 0.90
CA ALA A 49 4.43 -0.43 0.11
C ALA A 49 5.14 -0.71 -1.23
N ALA A 50 5.60 0.34 -1.91
CA ALA A 50 6.39 0.20 -3.14
C ALA A 50 7.73 -0.52 -2.91
N LYS A 51 8.42 -0.23 -1.80
CA LYS A 51 9.66 -0.94 -1.42
C LYS A 51 9.40 -2.42 -1.13
N LEU A 52 8.34 -2.73 -0.37
CA LEU A 52 7.95 -4.12 -0.09
C LEU A 52 7.60 -4.88 -1.37
N GLY A 53 6.82 -4.27 -2.29
CA GLY A 53 6.50 -4.87 -3.58
C GLY A 53 7.75 -5.23 -4.39
N LYS A 54 8.73 -4.31 -4.46
CA LYS A 54 10.02 -4.58 -5.12
C LYS A 54 10.81 -5.70 -4.44
N ALA A 55 10.81 -5.75 -3.10
CA ALA A 55 11.46 -6.80 -2.35
C ALA A 55 10.81 -8.17 -2.58
N LEU A 56 9.48 -8.25 -2.63
CA LEU A 56 8.75 -9.48 -2.94
C LEU A 56 9.09 -10.02 -4.34
N LEU A 57 9.15 -9.13 -5.33
CA LEU A 57 9.60 -9.49 -6.68
C LEU A 57 11.05 -10.01 -6.68
N ALA A 58 11.94 -9.36 -5.93
CA ALA A 58 13.33 -9.81 -5.79
C ALA A 58 13.47 -11.16 -5.07
N MET A 59 12.51 -11.52 -4.20
CA MET A 59 12.41 -12.83 -3.56
C MET A 59 11.79 -13.91 -4.46
N GLY A 60 11.44 -13.58 -5.70
CA GLY A 60 10.95 -14.54 -6.70
C GLY A 60 9.43 -14.77 -6.68
N ILE A 61 8.66 -13.92 -5.99
CA ILE A 61 7.19 -13.97 -6.03
C ILE A 61 6.70 -13.58 -7.42
N ARG A 62 5.79 -14.39 -7.97
CA ARG A 62 5.24 -14.21 -9.33
C ARG A 62 3.76 -13.81 -9.30
N PRO A 63 3.23 -13.27 -10.41
CA PRO A 63 1.79 -13.04 -10.54
C PRO A 63 0.99 -14.32 -10.24
N GLY A 64 0.02 -14.23 -9.33
CA GLY A 64 -0.81 -15.35 -8.88
C GLY A 64 -0.27 -16.12 -7.66
N ASP A 65 0.96 -15.85 -7.21
CA ASP A 65 1.48 -16.40 -5.97
C ASP A 65 0.80 -15.76 -4.74
N ARG A 66 0.71 -16.51 -3.65
CA ARG A 66 0.05 -16.06 -2.41
C ARG A 66 1.08 -15.51 -1.43
N VAL A 67 0.77 -14.35 -0.84
CA VAL A 67 1.53 -13.75 0.27
C VAL A 67 0.61 -13.67 1.47
N ALA A 68 0.89 -14.45 2.52
CA ALA A 68 0.04 -14.54 3.71
C ALA A 68 0.52 -13.57 4.80
N THR A 69 -0.43 -13.04 5.58
CA THR A 69 -0.17 -12.23 6.77
C THR A 69 -0.93 -12.78 7.97
N LEU A 70 -0.28 -12.79 9.13
CA LEU A 70 -0.92 -12.96 10.44
C LEU A 70 -0.49 -11.74 11.27
N ALA A 71 -1.29 -10.69 11.22
CA ALA A 71 -0.89 -9.37 11.71
C ALA A 71 -2.07 -8.61 12.31
N TRP A 72 -1.76 -7.76 13.29
CA TRP A 72 -2.69 -6.77 13.84
C TRP A 72 -2.89 -5.60 12.88
N ASN A 73 -3.92 -4.78 13.14
CA ASN A 73 -4.16 -3.52 12.45
C ASN A 73 -3.10 -2.48 12.85
N THR A 74 -1.95 -2.53 12.17
CA THR A 74 -0.82 -1.64 12.37
C THR A 74 -0.39 -0.98 11.07
N HIS A 75 0.49 0.03 11.13
CA HIS A 75 1.08 0.68 9.94
C HIS A 75 1.83 -0.28 9.00
N ARG A 76 2.11 -1.53 9.42
CA ARG A 76 2.72 -2.57 8.58
C ARG A 76 1.69 -3.36 7.77
N HIS A 77 0.43 -3.37 8.22
CA HIS A 77 -0.68 -4.09 7.60
C HIS A 77 -1.66 -3.11 6.94
N MET A 78 -1.11 -2.04 6.35
CA MET A 78 -1.83 -0.95 5.70
C MET A 78 -1.28 -0.72 4.30
#